data_AF-A0A530ZKT4-F1
#
_entry.id   AF-A0A530ZKT4-F1
#
_cell.length_a   1.000
_cell.length_b   1.000
_cell.length_c   1.000
_cell.angle_alpha   90.00
_cell.angle_beta   90.00
_cell.angle_gamma   90.00
#
_symmetry.space_group_name_H-M   'P 1'
#
loop_
_entity.id
_entity.type
_entity.pdbx_description
1 polymer ?
#
loop_
_entity_poly.entity_id
_entity_poly.type
_entity_poly.pdbx_seq_one_letter_code
_entity_poly.pdbx_strand_id
1 'polypeptide(L)' 'MVDVTPADAVPPAEVAEMELYHPHSWWTKYVFSQDAKVIAIQYSATATAIGMVALVLSW' A
#
# COMPACT_ATOMS: atom_id res chain seq x y z
N MET A 1 9.43 24.29 28.61
CA MET A 1 9.09 22.95 29.14
C MET A 1 7.63 22.72 28.84
N VAL A 2 7.33 22.14 27.67
CA VAL A 2 5.95 21.99 27.16
C VAL A 2 5.13 21.18 28.17
N ASP A 3 4.02 21.76 28.63
CA ASP A 3 3.10 21.16 29.60
C ASP A 3 2.23 20.13 28.87
N VAL A 4 2.43 18.85 29.19
CA VAL A 4 1.61 17.75 28.67
C VAL A 4 0.39 17.63 29.58
N THR A 5 -0.77 18.04 29.09
CA THR A 5 -2.04 17.86 29.80
C THR A 5 -2.43 16.38 29.78
N PRO A 6 -2.89 15.76 30.90
CA PRO A 6 -3.18 14.32 30.98
C PRO A 6 -4.28 13.79 30.04
N ALA A 7 -4.94 14.67 29.28
CA ALA A 7 -5.99 14.30 28.34
C ALA A 7 -5.47 13.62 27.05
N ASP A 8 -4.16 13.70 26.77
CA ASP A 8 -3.60 13.18 25.51
C ASP A 8 -3.20 11.69 25.55
N ALA A 9 -3.47 10.99 26.65
CA ALA A 9 -3.24 9.55 26.77
C ALA A 9 -4.55 8.77 26.61
N VAL A 10 -5.17 8.86 25.43
CA VAL A 10 -6.37 8.07 25.11
C VAL A 10 -6.00 6.58 25.07
N PRO A 11 -6.70 5.70 25.81
CA PRO A 11 -6.45 4.26 25.79
C PRO A 11 -6.64 3.70 24.36
N PRO A 12 -5.83 2.72 23.92
CA PRO A 12 -5.94 2.12 22.59
C PRO A 12 -7.32 1.55 22.25
N ALA A 13 -8.16 1.32 23.26
CA ALA A 13 -9.52 0.79 23.14
C ALA A 13 -10.57 1.83 22.71
N GLU A 14 -10.26 3.13 22.84
CA GLU A 14 -11.16 4.23 22.42
C GLU A 14 -10.74 4.86 21.08
N VAL A 15 -9.63 4.38 20.49
CA VAL A 15 -9.29 4.66 19.10
C VAL A 15 -10.28 3.86 18.26
N ALA A 16 -11.28 4.54 17.70
CA ALA A 16 -12.17 3.94 16.71
C ALA A 16 -11.33 3.12 15.73
N GLU A 17 -11.72 1.87 15.44
CA GLU A 17 -11.05 1.05 14.43
C GLU A 17 -10.77 1.97 13.24
N MET A 18 -9.48 2.24 12.98
CA MET A 18 -9.09 3.08 11.87
C MET A 18 -9.57 2.34 10.63
N GLU A 19 -10.75 2.71 10.13
CA GLU A 19 -11.20 2.36 8.80
C GLU A 19 -10.06 2.83 7.90
N LEU A 20 -9.25 1.87 7.42
CA LEU A 20 -8.10 2.15 6.56
C LEU A 20 -8.62 3.10 5.48
N TYR A 21 -8.18 4.35 5.54
CA TYR A 21 -8.63 5.41 4.65
C TYR A 21 -8.53 4.87 3.23
N HIS A 22 -9.66 4.48 2.63
CA HIS A 22 -9.65 3.79 1.36
C HIS A 22 -9.17 4.83 0.34
N PRO A 23 -7.96 4.70 -0.23
CA PRO A 23 -7.51 5.68 -1.20
C PRO A 23 -8.45 5.63 -2.40
N HIS A 24 -9.23 6.71 -2.60
CA HIS A 24 -10.12 6.88 -3.75
C HIS A 24 -9.35 7.15 -5.06
N SER A 25 -8.03 7.37 -4.96
CA SER A 25 -7.14 7.58 -6.11
C SER A 25 -6.54 6.26 -6.59
N TRP A 26 -6.63 6.02 -7.90
CA TRP A 26 -6.01 4.88 -8.58
C TRP A 26 -4.49 4.80 -8.32
N TRP A 27 -3.82 5.95 -8.22
CA TRP A 27 -2.37 6.03 -8.05
C TRP A 27 -1.90 5.52 -6.69
N THR A 28 -2.58 5.89 -5.60
CA THR A 28 -2.20 5.44 -4.25
C THR A 28 -2.68 4.03 -3.95
N LYS A 29 -3.72 3.54 -4.65
CA LYS A 29 -4.22 2.18 -4.48
C LYS A 29 -3.43 1.13 -5.24
N TYR A 30 -2.88 1.46 -6.42
CA TYR A 30 -2.25 0.47 -7.31
C TYR A 30 -0.84 0.81 -7.78
N VAL A 31 -0.38 2.07 -7.75
CA VAL A 31 0.98 2.42 -8.20
C VAL A 31 1.91 2.55 -6.98
N PHE A 32 1.49 3.29 -5.97
CA PHE A 32 2.22 3.49 -4.72
C PHE A 32 1.62 2.69 -3.56
N SER A 33 1.38 1.40 -3.80
CA SER A 33 0.78 0.50 -2.81
C SER A 33 1.84 -0.08 -1.88
N GLN A 34 1.57 -0.04 -0.58
CA GLN A 34 2.36 -0.74 0.45
C GLN A 34 1.79 -2.13 0.79
N ASP A 35 0.63 -2.49 0.23
CA ASP A 35 0.02 -3.80 0.41
C ASP A 35 0.82 -4.88 -0.34
N ALA A 36 1.35 -5.85 0.40
CA ALA A 36 2.18 -6.93 -0.13
C ALA A 36 1.49 -7.76 -1.23
N LYS A 37 0.17 -7.90 -1.19
CA LYS A 37 -0.60 -8.63 -2.21
C LYS A 37 -0.61 -7.85 -3.52
N VAL A 38 -0.78 -6.52 -3.45
CA VAL A 38 -0.73 -5.66 -4.64
C VAL A 38 0.66 -5.69 -5.25
N ILE A 39 1.71 -5.63 -4.41
CA ILE A 39 3.10 -5.74 -4.85
C ILE A 39 3.36 -7.07 -5.57
N ALA A 40 2.87 -8.19 -5.04
CA ALA A 40 3.02 -9.50 -5.69
C ALA A 40 2.39 -9.53 -7.10
N ILE A 41 1.23 -8.88 -7.27
CA ILE A 41 0.57 -8.76 -8.57
C ILE A 41 1.37 -7.86 -9.52
N GLN A 42 1.88 -6.72 -9.03
CA GLN A 42 2.71 -5.81 -9.82
C GLN A 42 3.98 -6.50 -10.36
N TYR A 43 4.69 -7.24 -9.52
CA TYR A 43 5.91 -7.95 -9.92
C TYR A 43 5.62 -9.11 -10.87
N SER A 44 4.58 -9.90 -10.60
CA SER A 44 4.22 -11.00 -11.49
C SER A 44 3.78 -10.50 -12.87
N ALA A 45 2.95 -9.45 -12.93
CA ALA A 45 2.57 -8.82 -14.19
C ALA A 45 3.79 -8.28 -14.96
N THR A 46 4.72 -7.62 -14.28
CA THR A 46 5.97 -7.12 -14.88
C THR A 46 6.81 -8.26 -15.42
N ALA A 47 6.99 -9.33 -14.64
CA ALA A 47 7.75 -10.51 -15.05
C ALA A 47 7.14 -11.20 -16.27
N THR A 48 5.81 -11.37 -16.30
CA THR A 48 5.10 -11.94 -17.47
C THR A 48 5.26 -11.05 -18.70
N ALA A 49 5.12 -9.72 -18.56
CA ALA A 49 5.25 -8.80 -19.68
C ALA A 49 6.65 -8.87 -20.31
N ILE A 50 7.71 -8.81 -19.50
CA ILE A 50 9.09 -8.93 -20.00
C ILE A 50 9.34 -10.33 -20.56
N GLY A 51 8.80 -11.38 -19.95
CA GLY A 51 8.85 -12.74 -20.49
C GLY A 51 8.24 -12.82 -21.89
N MET A 52 7.07 -12.20 -22.11
CA MET A 52 6.45 -12.16 -23.44
C MET A 52 7.29 -11.37 -24.45
N VAL A 53 7.86 -10.22 -24.05
CA VAL A 53 8.77 -9.46 -24.91
C VAL A 53 9.99 -10.30 -25.31
N ALA A 54 10.59 -11.03 -24.36
CA ALA A 54 11.73 -11.90 -24.63
C ALA A 54 11.39 -13.02 -25.63
N LEU A 55 10.21 -13.64 -25.52
CA LEU A 55 9.73 -14.64 -26.48
C LEU A 55 9.56 -14.06 -27.89
N VAL A 56 9.08 -12.82 -28.00
CA VAL A 56 8.93 -12.10 -29.28
C VAL A 56 10.28 -11.58 -29.81
N LEU A 57 11.37 -11.62 -29.04
CA LEU A 57 12.68 -11.18 -29.52
C LEU A 57 13.68 -12.33 -29.64
N SER A 58 13.24 -13.59 -29.46
CA SER A 58 14.14 -14.74 -29.37
C SER A 58 14.59 -15.30 -30.73
N TRP A 59 14.54 -14.54 -31.82
CA TRP A 59 14.93 -14.96 -33.17
C TRP A 59 15.99 -14.05 -33.79
#